data_AF-A0A841F7H4-F1
#
_entry.id   AF-A0A841F7H4-F1
#
_cell.length_a   1.000
_cell.length_b   1.000
_cell.length_c   1.000
_cell.angle_alpha   90.00
_cell.angle_beta   90.00
_cell.angle_gamma   90.00
#
_symmetry.space_group_name_H-M   'P 1'
#
loop_
_entity.id
_entity.type
_entity.pdbx_description
1 polymer ?
#
loop_
_entity_poly.entity_id
_entity_poly.type
_entity_poly.pdbx_seq_one_letter_code
_entity_poly.pdbx_strand_id
1 'polypeptide(L)'
;MGCNKLKRNNSGQFYINKDTSPNEEDIRLWLSDRVFPKERQGANQILESLGLSTYDSWEIAKKTHAISLNDFYWMSDNLEDTFENINSYHAAFEQFNGFDITSASQAYIKQTNDFEDFEETNEKLPIQWDK
;
A
#
# COMPACT_ATOMS: atom_id res chain seq x y z
N MET A 1 8.37 4.36 -5.72
CA MET A 1 8.40 5.84 -5.80
C MET A 1 8.99 6.24 -7.16
N GLY A 2 8.11 6.59 -8.12
CA GLY A 2 8.40 7.31 -9.38
C GLY A 2 9.07 6.53 -10.53
N CYS A 3 8.36 6.36 -11.66
CA CYS A 3 8.85 5.85 -12.96
C CYS A 3 10.04 6.61 -13.59
N ASN A 4 10.62 7.59 -12.88
CA ASN A 4 11.61 8.49 -13.42
C ASN A 4 12.99 7.97 -13.10
N LYS A 5 13.66 7.35 -14.09
CA LYS A 5 15.08 7.04 -14.01
C LYS A 5 15.86 8.33 -13.75
N LEU A 6 16.47 8.43 -12.57
CA LEU A 6 17.39 9.50 -12.24
C LEU A 6 18.57 9.43 -13.22
N LYS A 7 18.68 10.43 -14.08
CA LYS A 7 19.82 10.55 -15.00
C LYS A 7 20.93 11.31 -14.27
N ARG A 8 22.17 10.86 -14.46
CA ARG A 8 23.36 11.55 -13.94
C ARG A 8 23.90 12.48 -15.01
N ASN A 9 24.12 13.73 -14.68
CA ASN A 9 24.81 14.66 -15.58
C ASN A 9 26.35 14.49 -15.46
N ASN A 10 27.10 15.20 -16.31
CA ASN A 10 28.56 15.13 -16.32
C ASN A 10 29.21 15.68 -15.04
N SER A 11 28.50 16.52 -14.27
CA SER A 11 28.96 16.99 -12.95
C SER A 11 28.62 16.04 -11.81
N GLY A 12 27.95 14.92 -12.11
CA GLY A 12 27.62 13.87 -11.17
C GLY A 12 26.31 14.05 -10.41
N GLN A 13 25.55 15.10 -10.69
CA GLN A 13 24.25 15.39 -10.10
C GLN A 13 23.14 14.56 -10.78
N PHE A 14 22.21 14.07 -9.97
CA PHE A 14 21.03 13.33 -10.43
C PHE A 14 19.88 14.28 -10.76
N TYR A 15 19.17 14.04 -11.86
CA TYR A 15 18.00 14.81 -12.25
C TYR A 15 16.93 13.93 -12.92
N ILE A 16 15.68 14.40 -12.85
CA ILE A 16 14.55 13.82 -13.58
C ILE A 16 14.46 14.49 -14.95
N ASN A 17 14.57 13.70 -16.00
CA ASN A 17 14.39 14.21 -17.37
C ASN A 17 12.89 14.27 -17.68
N LYS A 18 12.32 15.48 -17.64
CA LYS A 18 10.89 15.73 -17.88
C LYS A 18 10.46 15.56 -19.33
N ASP A 19 11.41 15.58 -20.27
CA ASP A 19 11.14 15.48 -21.71
C ASP A 19 11.11 14.01 -22.19
N THR A 20 11.46 13.06 -21.31
CA THR A 20 11.42 11.64 -21.62
C THR A 20 10.08 11.07 -21.17
N SER A 21 9.25 10.66 -22.13
CA SER A 21 8.06 9.87 -21.81
C SER A 21 8.47 8.49 -21.26
N PRO A 22 7.81 8.00 -20.19
CA PRO A 22 8.10 6.69 -19.64
C PRO A 22 7.82 5.61 -20.69
N ASN A 23 8.71 4.63 -20.80
CA ASN A 23 8.48 3.45 -21.62
C ASN A 23 7.75 2.35 -20.82
N GLU A 24 7.40 1.24 -21.48
CA GLU A 24 6.70 0.12 -20.83
C GLU A 24 7.46 -0.43 -19.61
N GLU A 25 8.79 -0.55 -19.69
CA GLU A 25 9.62 -1.03 -18.59
C GLU A 25 9.63 -0.08 -17.41
N ASP A 26 9.63 1.24 -17.66
CA ASP A 26 9.55 2.25 -16.60
C ASP A 26 8.20 2.17 -15.86
N ILE A 27 7.12 1.92 -16.60
CA ILE A 27 5.77 1.73 -16.03
C ILE A 27 5.71 0.42 -15.23
N ARG A 28 6.24 -0.68 -15.76
CA ARG A 28 6.29 -1.98 -15.06
C ARG A 28 7.10 -1.89 -13.77
N LEU A 29 8.25 -1.22 -13.82
CA LEU A 29 9.08 -1.00 -12.64
C LEU A 29 8.33 -0.21 -11.57
N TRP A 30 7.65 0.87 -11.96
CA TRP A 30 6.86 1.65 -11.00
C TRP A 30 5.68 0.88 -10.43
N LEU A 31 4.98 0.07 -11.24
CA LEU A 31 3.91 -0.80 -10.73
C LEU A 31 4.45 -1.88 -9.78
N SER A 32 5.69 -2.35 -9.98
CA SER A 32 6.30 -3.33 -9.08
C SER A 32 6.53 -2.78 -7.66
N ASP A 33 6.77 -1.48 -7.51
CA ASP A 33 6.85 -0.80 -6.20
C ASP A 33 5.48 -0.67 -5.51
N ARG A 34 4.39 -0.89 -6.24
CA ARG A 34 3.00 -0.68 -5.79
C ARG A 34 2.33 -1.99 -5.36
N VAL A 35 3.02 -3.11 -5.53
CA VAL A 35 2.59 -4.42 -5.07
C VAL A 35 3.46 -4.87 -3.90
N PHE A 36 3.01 -5.87 -3.15
CA PHE A 36 3.80 -6.42 -2.05
C PHE A 36 5.07 -7.11 -2.58
N PRO A 37 6.20 -7.08 -1.85
CA PRO A 37 7.44 -7.71 -2.32
C PRO A 37 7.30 -9.23 -2.39
N LYS A 38 8.02 -9.86 -3.33
CA LYS A 38 7.95 -11.30 -3.58
C LYS A 38 8.36 -12.14 -2.36
N GLU A 39 9.32 -11.64 -1.58
CA GLU A 39 9.85 -12.29 -0.38
C GLU A 39 9.01 -12.01 0.87
N ARG A 40 7.87 -11.32 0.75
CA ARG A 40 6.97 -11.04 1.88
C ARG A 40 6.52 -12.34 2.54
N GLN A 41 6.64 -12.42 3.86
CA GLN A 41 6.01 -13.49 4.64
C GLN A 41 4.50 -13.50 4.38
N GLY A 42 3.95 -14.64 3.98
CA GLY A 42 2.55 -14.77 3.62
C GLY A 42 2.23 -14.46 2.15
N ALA A 43 3.22 -14.24 1.29
CA ALA A 43 3.02 -13.92 -0.13
C ALA A 43 2.15 -14.96 -0.86
N ASN A 44 2.34 -16.26 -0.57
CA ASN A 44 1.58 -17.33 -1.22
C ASN A 44 0.08 -17.26 -0.87
N GLN A 45 -0.26 -16.95 0.38
CA GLN A 45 -1.64 -16.80 0.83
C GLN A 45 -2.31 -15.58 0.17
N ILE A 46 -1.56 -14.49 0.00
CA ILE A 46 -2.05 -13.30 -0.72
C ILE A 46 -2.26 -13.63 -2.20
N LEU A 47 -1.37 -14.39 -2.83
CA LEU A 47 -1.55 -14.81 -4.22
C LEU A 47 -2.80 -15.70 -4.38
N GLU A 48 -2.99 -16.65 -3.47
CA GLU A 48 -4.16 -17.53 -3.45
C GLU A 48 -5.47 -16.74 -3.31
N SER A 49 -5.51 -15.74 -2.42
CA SER A 49 -6.69 -14.88 -2.25
C SER A 49 -6.99 -14.00 -3.47
N LEU A 50 -5.97 -13.66 -4.26
CA LEU A 50 -6.12 -12.96 -5.56
C LEU A 50 -6.47 -13.91 -6.72
N GLY A 51 -6.45 -15.23 -6.49
CA GLY A 51 -6.64 -16.26 -7.51
C GLY A 51 -5.46 -16.38 -8.48
N LEU A 52 -4.24 -16.11 -8.00
CA LEU A 52 -3.00 -16.18 -8.77
C LEU A 52 -2.15 -17.37 -8.30
N SER A 53 -1.58 -18.12 -9.25
CA SER A 53 -0.72 -19.27 -8.95
C SER A 53 0.75 -18.89 -8.79
N THR A 54 1.19 -17.81 -9.41
CA THR A 54 2.57 -17.33 -9.38
C THR A 54 2.63 -15.83 -9.15
N TYR A 55 3.73 -15.37 -8.58
CA TYR A 55 3.98 -13.95 -8.38
C TYR A 55 4.24 -13.26 -9.73
N ASP A 56 3.34 -12.35 -10.11
CA ASP A 56 3.48 -11.44 -11.24
C ASP A 56 2.96 -10.06 -10.82
N SER A 57 3.86 -9.07 -10.72
CA SER A 57 3.52 -7.72 -10.28
C SER A 57 2.47 -7.06 -11.16
N TRP A 58 2.43 -7.37 -12.45
CA TRP A 58 1.47 -6.78 -13.37
C TRP A 58 0.06 -7.32 -13.15
N GLU A 59 -0.07 -8.64 -13.01
CA GLU A 59 -1.37 -9.27 -12.74
C GLU A 59 -1.88 -8.94 -11.32
N ILE A 60 -0.98 -8.87 -10.33
CA ILE A 60 -1.32 -8.39 -8.98
C ILE A 60 -1.84 -6.96 -9.06
N ALA A 61 -1.12 -6.06 -9.73
CA ALA A 61 -1.53 -4.67 -9.89
C ALA A 61 -2.90 -4.51 -10.57
N LYS A 62 -3.23 -5.35 -11.56
CA LYS A 62 -4.56 -5.35 -12.18
C LYS A 62 -5.65 -5.75 -11.19
N LYS A 63 -5.40 -6.79 -10.38
CA LYS A 63 -6.36 -7.31 -9.39
C LYS A 63 -6.59 -6.35 -8.23
N THR A 64 -5.55 -5.63 -7.81
CA THR A 64 -5.61 -4.67 -6.69
C THR A 64 -5.79 -3.22 -7.13
N HIS A 65 -5.90 -2.99 -8.45
CA HIS A 65 -5.87 -1.67 -9.08
C HIS A 65 -4.62 -0.82 -8.75
N ALA A 66 -3.55 -1.46 -8.24
CA ALA A 66 -2.34 -0.80 -7.74
C ALA A 66 -2.62 0.31 -6.70
N ILE A 67 -3.77 0.25 -6.02
CA ILE A 67 -4.16 1.20 -4.98
C ILE A 67 -3.44 0.84 -3.69
N SER A 68 -2.82 1.84 -3.05
CA SER A 68 -2.24 1.71 -1.72
C SER A 68 -3.14 2.40 -0.69
N LEU A 69 -3.09 1.94 0.56
CA LEU A 69 -3.77 2.60 1.68
C LEU A 69 -3.38 4.08 1.80
N ASN A 70 -2.15 4.42 1.39
CA ASN A 70 -1.65 5.79 1.44
C ASN A 70 -2.20 6.69 0.32
N ASP A 71 -2.85 6.13 -0.71
CA ASP A 71 -3.33 6.94 -1.83
C ASP A 71 -4.52 7.81 -1.45
N PHE A 72 -5.33 7.37 -0.49
CA PHE A 72 -6.51 8.11 -0.02
C PHE A 72 -6.13 9.48 0.54
N TYR A 73 -4.96 9.64 1.16
CA TYR A 73 -4.47 10.94 1.63
C TYR A 73 -4.40 11.99 0.52
N TRP A 74 -4.18 11.58 -0.73
CA TRP A 74 -4.03 12.48 -1.88
C TRP A 74 -5.32 12.71 -2.64
N MET A 75 -6.42 12.04 -2.27
CA MET A 75 -7.72 12.15 -2.95
C MET A 75 -8.67 13.13 -2.28
N SER A 76 -8.29 13.74 -1.15
CA SER A 76 -9.11 14.78 -0.53
C SER A 76 -8.88 16.14 -1.18
N ASP A 77 -9.97 16.77 -1.61
CA ASP A 77 -9.98 18.17 -2.05
C ASP A 77 -10.13 19.15 -0.88
N ASN A 78 -10.43 18.66 0.33
CA ASN A 78 -10.67 19.45 1.54
C ASN A 78 -9.63 19.16 2.63
N LEU A 79 -8.99 20.21 3.13
CA LEU A 79 -7.97 20.12 4.18
C LEU A 79 -8.53 19.73 5.56
N GLU A 80 -9.83 19.87 5.76
CA GLU A 80 -10.51 19.48 7.01
C GLU A 80 -10.96 18.02 7.01
N ASP A 81 -10.86 17.32 5.89
CA ASP A 81 -11.25 15.92 5.82
C ASP A 81 -10.26 15.06 6.62
N THR A 82 -10.79 14.24 7.53
CA THR A 82 -9.99 13.32 8.33
C THR A 82 -9.68 12.04 7.54
N PHE A 83 -8.64 11.32 7.96
CA PHE A 83 -8.25 10.06 7.32
C PHE A 83 -9.41 9.06 7.28
N GLU A 84 -10.20 8.96 8.35
CA GLU A 84 -11.35 8.07 8.48
C GLU A 84 -12.44 8.38 7.46
N ASN A 85 -12.61 9.65 7.10
CA ASN A 85 -13.61 10.09 6.14
C ASN A 85 -13.17 9.85 4.68
N ILE A 86 -11.88 9.95 4.39
CA ILE A 86 -11.34 9.84 3.03
C ILE A 86 -11.01 8.38 2.67
N ASN A 87 -10.57 7.60 3.65
CA ASN A 87 -10.16 6.23 3.43
C ASN A 87 -11.39 5.33 3.21
N SER A 88 -11.62 4.93 1.96
CA SER A 88 -12.75 4.06 1.62
C SER A 88 -12.64 2.66 2.25
N TYR A 89 -11.44 2.22 2.65
CA TYR A 89 -11.29 1.01 3.47
C TYR A 89 -11.81 1.21 4.89
N HIS A 90 -11.66 2.40 5.49
CA HIS A 90 -12.25 2.69 6.80
C HIS A 90 -13.78 2.70 6.69
N ALA A 91 -14.32 3.41 5.70
CA ALA A 91 -15.75 3.43 5.44
C ALA A 91 -16.34 2.04 5.13
N ALA A 92 -15.64 1.21 4.33
CA ALA A 92 -16.08 -0.15 4.03
C ALA A 92 -15.90 -1.11 5.21
N PHE A 93 -14.87 -0.94 6.04
CA PHE A 93 -14.64 -1.72 7.25
C PHE A 93 -15.70 -1.42 8.32
N GLU A 94 -16.06 -0.14 8.53
CA GLU A 94 -17.16 0.25 9.41
C GLU A 94 -18.51 -0.26 8.90
N GLN A 95 -18.75 -0.22 7.58
CA GLN A 95 -19.95 -0.79 6.97
C GLN A 95 -20.00 -2.32 7.09
N PHE A 96 -18.86 -3.00 6.98
CA PHE A 96 -18.76 -4.45 7.21
C PHE A 96 -19.02 -4.82 8.67
N ASN A 97 -18.50 -4.03 9.62
CA ASN A 97 -18.76 -4.19 11.05
C ASN A 97 -20.19 -3.80 11.45
N GLY A 98 -20.89 -2.99 10.65
CA GLY A 98 -22.29 -2.62 10.82
C GLY A 98 -23.29 -3.64 10.29
N PHE A 99 -22.84 -4.73 9.65
CA PHE A 99 -23.68 -5.86 9.26
C PHE A 99 -23.67 -6.89 10.38
N ASP A 100 -24.79 -7.06 11.10
CA ASP A 100 -24.92 -7.97 12.26
C ASP A 100 -24.30 -9.35 11.97
N ILE A 101 -23.08 -9.51 12.47
CA ILE A 101 -22.24 -10.68 12.24
C ILE A 101 -22.86 -11.82 13.06
N THR A 102 -23.41 -12.84 12.39
CA THR A 102 -23.93 -14.03 13.08
C THR A 102 -22.85 -14.62 13.99
N SER A 103 -23.27 -15.14 15.15
CA SER A 103 -22.38 -15.54 16.26
C SER A 103 -21.25 -16.51 15.88
N ALA A 104 -21.40 -17.28 14.80
CA ALA A 104 -20.35 -18.15 14.26
C ALA A 104 -19.18 -17.37 13.63
N SER A 105 -19.46 -16.28 12.93
CA SER A 105 -18.46 -15.43 12.28
C SER A 105 -17.73 -14.53 13.30
N GLN A 106 -18.35 -14.23 14.44
CA GLN A 106 -17.69 -13.55 15.57
C GLN A 106 -16.55 -14.39 16.17
N ALA A 107 -16.64 -15.73 16.14
CA ALA A 107 -15.58 -16.61 16.65
C ALA A 107 -14.34 -16.63 15.74
N TYR A 108 -14.52 -16.52 14.43
CA TYR A 108 -13.42 -16.45 13.46
C TYR A 108 -12.67 -15.10 13.53
N ILE A 109 -13.41 -13.99 13.68
CA ILE A 109 -12.82 -12.65 13.85
C ILE A 109 -12.08 -12.54 15.20
N LYS A 110 -12.56 -13.20 16.27
CA LYS A 110 -11.81 -13.27 17.52
C LYS A 110 -10.44 -13.94 17.35
N GLN A 111 -10.33 -14.96 16.51
CA GLN A 111 -9.04 -15.60 16.21
C GLN A 111 -8.08 -14.70 15.43
N THR A 112 -8.59 -13.74 14.64
CA THR A 112 -7.75 -12.75 13.96
C THR A 112 -7.35 -11.58 14.86
N ASN A 113 -8.11 -11.34 15.94
CA ASN A 113 -7.75 -10.39 17.01
C ASN A 113 -6.76 -10.99 18.02
N ASP A 114 -6.40 -12.27 17.90
CA ASP A 114 -5.28 -12.87 18.62
C ASP A 114 -3.92 -12.52 17.95
N PHE A 115 -3.94 -11.77 16.84
CA PHE A 115 -2.78 -10.98 16.44
C PHE A 115 -2.73 -9.79 17.39
N GLU A 116 -2.01 -9.98 18.50
CA GLU A 116 -1.80 -9.02 19.58
C GLU A 116 -1.87 -7.59 19.05
N ASP A 117 -2.67 -6.74 19.72
CA ASP A 117 -2.62 -5.29 19.60
C ASP A 117 -1.16 -4.92 19.31
N PHE A 118 -0.89 -4.49 18.07
CA PHE A 118 0.35 -3.82 17.79
C PHE A 118 0.22 -2.50 18.52
N GLU A 119 0.54 -2.51 19.81
CA GLU A 119 0.96 -1.31 20.50
C GLU A 119 2.19 -0.86 19.75
N GLU A 120 1.98 0.10 18.85
CA GLU A 120 3.07 0.88 18.30
C GLU A 120 3.80 1.44 19.51
N THR A 121 4.93 0.82 19.85
CA THR A 121 5.71 1.28 20.97
C THR A 121 6.06 2.72 20.61
N ASN A 122 5.57 3.67 21.40
CA ASN A 122 5.99 5.07 21.35
C ASN A 122 7.46 5.19 21.83
N GLU A 123 8.31 4.24 21.45
CA GLU A 123 9.76 4.37 21.50
C GLU A 123 10.11 5.47 20.52
N LYS A 124 10.41 6.63 21.10
CA LYS A 124 10.97 7.79 20.44
C LYS A 124 12.07 7.32 19.50
N LEU A 125 11.83 7.42 18.18
CA LEU A 125 12.83 7.04 17.18
C LEU A 125 14.17 7.69 17.56
N PRO A 126 15.29 6.95 17.55
CA PRO A 126 16.58 7.42 18.07
C PRO A 126 17.19 8.58 17.28
N ILE A 127 16.47 9.11 16.29
CA ILE A 127 16.91 10.17 15.39
C ILE A 127 16.20 11.45 15.81
N GLN A 128 16.85 12.22 16.68
CA GLN A 128 16.57 13.64 16.80
C GLN A 128 17.16 14.31 15.55
N TRP A 129 16.34 14.96 14.73
CA TRP A 129 16.87 15.87 13.72
C TRP A 129 17.40 17.11 14.46
N ASP A 130 18.72 17.29 14.46
CA ASP A 130 19.33 18.49 15.02
C ASP A 130 18.78 19.73 14.29
N LYS A 131 18.35 20.72 15.08
CA LYS A 131 17.77 21.98 14.60
C LYS A 131 18.82 22.93 14.04
#